data_AF-A0A936CUB5-F1
#
_entry.id   AF-A0A936CUB5-F1
#
_cell.length_a   1.000
_cell.length_b   1.000
_cell.length_c   1.000
_cell.angle_alpha   90.00
_cell.angle_beta   90.00
_cell.angle_gamma   90.00
#
_symmetry.space_group_name_H-M   'P 1'
#
loop_
_entity.id
_entity.type
_entity.pdbx_description
1 polymer ?
#
loop_
_entity_poly.entity_id
_entity_poly.type
_entity_poly.pdbx_seq_one_letter_code
_entity_poly.pdbx_strand_id
1 'polypeptide(L)'
;MSGNVEQAAKELLRLQAELEELEARIKAQKAVLIDAVEVGGTVDLDGAPVFRVTQKKDFRLDLAEQVLPAEVITAATVTVEQVDKAKVKAYAEALGLLEACQKVSEPFVAAVRR
;
A
#
# COMPACT_ATOMS: atom_id res chain seq x y z
N MET A 1 -4.94 -7.49 -47.45
CA MET A 1 -4.30 -7.86 -46.15
C MET A 1 -4.42 -6.79 -45.06
N SER A 2 -5.01 -5.61 -45.34
CA SER A 2 -5.21 -4.51 -44.36
C SER A 2 -6.40 -4.68 -43.41
N GLY A 3 -7.43 -5.45 -43.79
CA GLY A 3 -8.66 -5.60 -42.99
C GLY A 3 -8.46 -6.30 -41.64
N ASN A 4 -7.44 -7.15 -41.50
CA ASN A 4 -7.17 -7.86 -40.24
C ASN A 4 -6.52 -6.93 -39.20
N VAL A 5 -5.61 -6.06 -39.62
CA VAL A 5 -4.91 -5.14 -38.71
C VAL A 5 -5.83 -4.04 -38.21
N GLU A 6 -6.65 -3.45 -39.10
CA GLU A 6 -7.61 -2.42 -38.70
C GLU A 6 -8.69 -2.97 -37.76
N GLN A 7 -9.17 -4.19 -38.00
CA GLN A 7 -10.11 -4.86 -37.11
C GLN A 7 -9.49 -5.17 -35.75
N ALA A 8 -8.25 -5.67 -35.73
CA ALA A 8 -7.52 -5.90 -34.48
C ALA A 8 -7.29 -4.61 -33.68
N ALA A 9 -7.00 -3.48 -34.35
CA ALA A 9 -6.84 -2.18 -33.70
C ALA A 9 -8.15 -1.67 -33.09
N LYS A 10 -9.29 -1.83 -33.80
CA LYS A 10 -10.61 -1.48 -33.26
C LYS A 10 -10.97 -2.33 -32.05
N GLU A 11 -10.68 -3.62 -32.11
CA GLU A 11 -10.93 -4.52 -30.99
C GLU A 11 -10.04 -4.19 -29.79
N LEU A 12 -8.76 -3.87 -30.00
CA LEU A 12 -7.86 -3.44 -28.94
C LEU A 12 -8.37 -2.17 -28.23
N LEU A 13 -8.80 -1.17 -29.00
CA LEU A 13 -9.38 0.06 -28.43
C LEU A 13 -10.63 -0.21 -27.61
N ARG A 14 -11.51 -1.11 -28.08
CA ARG A 14 -12.71 -1.54 -27.34
C ARG A 14 -12.32 -2.20 -26.01
N LEU A 15 -11.39 -3.15 -26.04
CA LEU A 15 -10.93 -3.85 -24.84
C LEU A 15 -10.25 -2.93 -23.84
N GLN A 16 -9.50 -1.91 -24.32
CA GLN A 16 -8.90 -0.90 -23.46
C GLN A 16 -9.97 -0.04 -22.75
N ALA A 17 -11.00 0.40 -23.48
CA ALA A 17 -12.10 1.14 -22.88
C ALA A 17 -12.88 0.29 -21.86
N GLU A 18 -13.14 -0.98 -22.17
CA GLU A 18 -13.79 -1.91 -21.24
C GLU A 18 -12.93 -2.15 -19.98
N LEU A 19 -11.61 -2.25 -20.13
CA LEU A 19 -10.69 -2.38 -19.01
C LEU A 19 -10.73 -1.15 -18.10
N GLU A 20 -10.68 0.06 -18.67
CA GLU A 20 -10.75 1.31 -17.90
C GLU A 20 -12.07 1.41 -17.12
N GLU A 21 -13.20 1.04 -17.73
CA GLU A 21 -14.50 1.02 -17.06
C GLU A 21 -14.53 -0.02 -15.92
N LEU A 22 -14.00 -1.23 -16.16
CA LEU A 22 -13.93 -2.28 -15.16
C LEU A 22 -13.05 -1.87 -13.98
N GLU A 23 -11.90 -1.25 -14.24
CA GLU A 23 -11.01 -0.74 -13.20
C GLU A 23 -11.69 0.33 -12.35
N ALA A 24 -12.43 1.25 -12.98
CA ALA A 24 -13.21 2.27 -12.28
C ALA A 24 -14.30 1.64 -11.39
N ARG A 25 -15.02 0.64 -11.90
CA ARG A 25 -16.04 -0.10 -11.14
C ARG A 25 -15.44 -0.89 -9.97
N ILE A 26 -14.29 -1.54 -10.18
CA ILE A 26 -13.56 -2.24 -9.11
C ILE A 26 -13.14 -1.24 -8.03
N LYS A 27 -12.62 -0.07 -8.42
CA LYS A 27 -12.23 0.99 -7.47
C LYS A 27 -13.43 1.47 -6.65
N ALA A 28 -14.56 1.72 -7.29
CA ALA A 28 -15.79 2.10 -6.61
C ALA A 28 -16.25 1.03 -5.61
N GLN A 29 -16.24 -0.25 -6.00
CA GLN A 29 -16.61 -1.34 -5.08
C GLN A 29 -15.64 -1.45 -3.91
N LYS A 30 -14.33 -1.27 -4.12
CA LYS A 30 -13.35 -1.25 -3.04
C LYS A 30 -13.60 -0.11 -2.05
N ALA A 31 -13.99 1.07 -2.53
CA ALA A 31 -14.34 2.19 -1.67
C ALA A 31 -15.54 1.86 -0.77
N VAL A 32 -16.60 1.26 -1.34
CA VAL A 32 -17.75 0.78 -0.56
C VAL A 32 -17.34 -0.20 0.54
N LEU A 33 -16.43 -1.14 0.23
CA LEU A 33 -15.96 -2.10 1.23
C LEU A 33 -15.10 -1.45 2.32
N ILE A 34 -14.28 -0.45 1.98
CA ILE A 34 -13.48 0.32 2.94
C ILE A 34 -14.39 1.14 3.88
N ASP A 35 -15.45 1.73 3.34
CA ASP A 35 -16.39 2.53 4.14
C ASP A 35 -17.24 1.64 5.07
N ALA A 36 -17.54 0.41 4.64
CA ALA A 36 -18.39 -0.52 5.39
C ALA A 36 -17.63 -1.36 6.44
N VAL A 37 -16.32 -1.54 6.30
CA VAL A 37 -15.51 -2.43 7.14
C VAL A 37 -14.30 -1.69 7.70
N GLU A 38 -14.18 -1.68 9.03
CA GLU A 38 -13.05 -1.07 9.71
C GLU A 38 -11.70 -1.72 9.32
N VAL A 39 -10.62 -0.94 9.40
CA VAL A 39 -9.26 -1.43 9.17
C VAL A 39 -8.96 -2.60 10.11
N GLY A 40 -8.62 -3.75 9.53
CA GLY A 40 -8.38 -5.00 10.24
C GLY A 40 -9.50 -6.03 10.09
N GLY A 41 -10.71 -5.60 9.69
CA GLY A 41 -11.89 -6.46 9.49
C GLY A 41 -11.87 -7.23 8.17
N THR A 42 -12.68 -8.30 8.10
CA THR A 42 -12.84 -9.17 6.92
C THR A 42 -14.20 -8.99 6.25
N VAL A 43 -14.23 -9.26 4.96
CA VAL A 43 -15.45 -9.39 4.16
C VAL A 43 -15.60 -10.86 3.80
N ASP A 44 -16.68 -11.44 4.30
CA ASP A 44 -16.97 -12.86 4.15
C ASP A 44 -18.00 -13.08 3.05
N LEU A 45 -17.78 -14.09 2.21
CA LEU A 45 -18.74 -14.58 1.22
C LEU A 45 -19.00 -16.05 1.53
N ASP A 46 -20.27 -16.44 1.62
CA ASP A 46 -20.71 -17.80 1.93
C ASP A 46 -20.08 -18.37 3.21
N GLY A 47 -19.87 -17.52 4.22
CA GLY A 47 -19.28 -17.90 5.50
C GLY A 47 -17.76 -18.08 5.49
N ALA A 48 -17.08 -17.69 4.41
CA ALA A 48 -15.62 -17.71 4.32
C ALA A 48 -15.05 -16.31 4.05
N PRO A 49 -13.96 -15.90 4.73
CA PRO A 49 -13.33 -14.61 4.47
C PRO A 49 -12.69 -14.60 3.08
N VAL A 50 -13.05 -13.62 2.26
CA VAL A 50 -12.53 -13.46 0.89
C VAL A 50 -11.66 -12.21 0.78
N PHE A 51 -12.07 -11.13 1.44
CA PHE A 51 -11.29 -9.90 1.47
C PHE A 51 -11.03 -9.44 2.89
N ARG A 52 -10.04 -8.56 3.05
CA ARG A 52 -9.73 -7.86 4.28
C ARG A 52 -9.48 -6.39 3.98
N VAL A 53 -10.06 -5.49 4.79
CA VAL A 53 -9.67 -4.08 4.78
C VAL A 53 -8.41 -3.95 5.62
N THR A 54 -7.34 -3.44 5.01
CA THR A 54 -6.03 -3.34 5.64
C THR A 54 -5.38 -2.01 5.33
N GLN A 55 -4.34 -1.70 6.07
CA GLN A 55 -3.59 -0.47 5.96
C GLN A 55 -2.12 -0.79 6.19
N LYS A 56 -1.25 -0.37 5.28
CA LYS A 56 0.20 -0.50 5.46
C LYS A 56 0.70 0.63 6.34
N LYS A 57 1.63 0.28 7.23
CA LYS A 57 2.43 1.21 8.01
C LYS A 57 3.89 1.01 7.60
N ASP A 58 4.44 1.97 6.87
CA ASP A 58 5.80 1.88 6.36
C ASP A 58 6.73 2.77 7.19
N PHE A 59 7.82 2.20 7.69
CA PHE A 59 8.84 2.98 8.39
C PHE A 59 9.58 3.91 7.41
N ARG A 60 9.73 5.18 7.80
CA ARG A 60 10.25 6.26 6.98
C ARG A 60 11.44 6.93 7.66
N LEU A 61 12.60 6.86 7.02
CA LEU A 61 13.83 7.45 7.56
C LEU A 61 13.75 8.98 7.62
N ASP A 62 13.11 9.58 6.61
CA ASP A 62 12.83 11.03 6.55
C ASP A 62 11.95 11.54 7.69
N LEU A 63 11.00 10.72 8.17
CA LEU A 63 10.21 11.04 9.37
C LEU A 63 11.02 10.80 10.64
N ALA A 64 11.79 9.71 10.67
CA ALA A 64 12.65 9.38 11.80
C ALA A 64 13.69 10.47 12.08
N GLU A 65 14.30 11.06 11.04
CA GLU A 65 15.26 12.16 11.18
C GLU A 65 14.64 13.46 11.76
N GLN A 66 13.33 13.65 11.63
CA GLN A 66 12.63 14.81 12.18
C GLN A 66 12.23 14.63 13.66
N VAL A 67 12.02 13.38 14.08
CA VAL A 67 11.43 13.04 15.37
C VAL A 67 12.46 12.46 16.35
N LEU A 68 13.45 11.74 15.85
CA LEU A 68 14.48 11.11 16.67
C LEU A 68 15.64 12.08 16.95
N PRO A 69 16.31 11.93 18.10
CA PRO A 69 17.54 12.68 18.38
C PRO A 69 18.63 12.42 17.33
N ALA A 70 19.43 13.45 17.01
CA ALA A 70 20.50 13.36 16.02
C ALA A 70 21.57 12.32 16.38
N GLU A 71 21.74 12.04 17.67
CA GLU A 71 22.63 11.03 18.22
C GLU A 71 22.19 9.62 17.81
N VAL A 72 20.88 9.38 17.72
CA VAL A 72 20.31 8.09 17.30
C VAL A 72 20.58 7.84 15.82
N ILE A 73 20.41 8.86 14.98
CA ILE A 73 20.72 8.78 13.55
C ILE A 73 22.21 8.53 13.35
N THR A 74 23.05 9.28 14.05
CA THR A 74 24.51 9.13 14.02
C THR A 74 24.96 7.73 14.46
N ALA A 75 24.38 7.19 15.53
CA ALA A 75 24.66 5.84 16.02
C ALA A 75 24.22 4.72 15.05
N ALA A 76 23.27 5.02 14.16
CA ALA A 76 22.80 4.12 13.11
C ALA A 76 23.51 4.33 11.76
N THR A 77 24.38 5.33 11.63
CA THR A 77 25.16 5.59 10.41
C THR A 77 26.25 4.52 10.23
N VAL A 78 26.22 3.82 9.08
CA VAL A 78 27.20 2.78 8.70
C VAL A 78 28.33 3.37 7.87
N THR A 79 28.00 4.29 6.97
CA THR A 79 28.93 5.11 6.19
C THR A 79 28.36 6.52 6.09
N VAL A 80 29.16 7.50 5.63
CA VAL A 80 28.72 8.91 5.50
C VAL A 80 27.42 9.06 4.68
N GLU A 81 27.12 8.12 3.78
CA GLU A 81 25.94 8.15 2.90
C GLU A 81 24.91 7.06 3.22
N GLN A 82 25.17 6.18 4.20
CA GLN A 82 24.32 5.03 4.49
C GLN A 82 23.95 4.96 5.96
N VAL A 83 22.66 5.10 6.23
CA VAL A 83 22.05 4.87 7.55
C VAL A 83 21.40 3.49 7.58
N ASP A 84 21.68 2.73 8.64
CA ASP A 84 21.05 1.44 8.90
C ASP A 84 19.60 1.64 9.39
N LYS A 85 18.65 1.52 8.45
CA LYS A 85 17.22 1.68 8.73
C LYS A 85 16.70 0.71 9.79
N ALA A 86 17.27 -0.49 9.91
CA ALA A 86 16.82 -1.46 10.90
C ALA A 86 17.23 -1.02 12.32
N LYS A 87 18.44 -0.48 12.47
CA LYS A 87 18.89 0.12 13.74
C LYS A 87 18.07 1.35 14.12
N VAL A 88 17.84 2.28 13.18
CA VAL A 88 17.01 3.47 13.47
C VAL A 88 15.61 3.05 13.92
N LYS A 89 15.01 2.06 13.24
CA LYS A 89 13.72 1.51 13.63
C LYS A 89 13.74 0.91 15.03
N ALA A 90 14.76 0.13 15.39
CA ALA A 90 14.90 -0.44 16.73
C ALA A 90 15.04 0.64 17.82
N TYR A 91 15.76 1.73 17.55
CA TYR A 91 15.82 2.87 18.47
C TYR A 91 14.47 3.59 18.58
N ALA A 92 13.77 3.80 17.46
CA ALA A 92 12.43 4.37 17.46
C ALA A 92 11.44 3.51 18.28
N GLU A 93 11.54 2.19 18.20
CA GLU A 93 10.78 1.24 19.03
C GLU A 93 11.13 1.40 20.51
N ALA A 94 12.42 1.40 20.86
CA ALA A 94 12.87 1.54 22.25
C ALA A 94 12.46 2.86 22.90
N LEU A 95 12.37 3.94 22.11
CA LEU A 95 11.94 5.27 22.57
C LEU A 95 10.42 5.46 22.54
N GLY A 96 9.65 4.48 22.07
CA GLY A 96 8.20 4.62 21.91
C GLY A 96 7.76 5.60 20.81
N LEU A 97 8.68 5.95 19.89
CA LEU A 97 8.46 6.92 18.80
C LEU A 97 8.23 6.24 17.44
N LEU A 98 8.13 4.91 17.40
CA LEU A 98 7.98 4.15 16.16
C LEU A 98 6.77 4.63 15.34
N GLU A 99 5.63 4.90 15.96
CA GLU A 99 4.42 5.33 15.24
C GLU A 99 4.62 6.69 14.55
N ALA A 100 5.34 7.62 15.19
CA ALA A 100 5.68 8.92 14.61
C ALA A 100 6.68 8.80 13.44
N CYS A 101 7.43 7.70 13.36
CA CYS A 101 8.35 7.40 12.28
C CYS A 101 7.72 6.61 11.13
N GLN A 102 6.43 6.28 11.21
CA GLN A 102 5.72 5.49 10.21
C GLN A 102 4.80 6.36 9.36
N LYS A 103 4.83 6.14 8.05
CA LYS A 103 3.79 6.63 7.15
C LYS A 103 2.68 5.60 7.06
N VAL A 104 1.50 6.03 7.46
CA VAL A 104 0.27 5.24 7.33
C VAL A 104 -0.29 5.47 5.92
N SER A 105 -0.53 4.39 5.19
CA SER A 105 -1.17 4.43 3.86
C SER A 105 -2.68 4.62 3.96
N GLU A 106 -3.34 4.93 2.85
CA GLU A 106 -4.80 4.85 2.78
C GLU A 106 -5.26 3.40 2.96
N PRO A 107 -6.40 3.16 3.64
CA PRO A 107 -6.98 1.82 3.71
C PRO A 107 -7.23 1.24 2.32
N PHE A 108 -7.03 -0.07 2.17
CA PHE A 108 -7.28 -0.77 0.92
C PHE A 108 -7.80 -2.19 1.16
N VAL A 109 -8.51 -2.71 0.16
CA VAL A 109 -9.03 -4.07 0.16
C VAL A 109 -7.97 -5.02 -0.38
N ALA A 110 -7.57 -6.00 0.42
CA ALA A 110 -6.68 -7.09 0.05
C ALA A 110 -7.43 -8.43 0.00
N ALA A 111 -7.08 -9.30 -0.94
CA ALA A 111 -7.59 -10.67 -0.94
C ALA A 111 -6.97 -11.47 0.22
N VAL A 112 -7.78 -12.28 0.89
CA VAL A 112 -7.30 -13.25 1.87
C VAL A 112 -6.70 -14.42 1.10
N ARG A 113 -5.38 -14.64 1.23
CA ARG A 113 -4.75 -15.83 0.64
C ARG A 113 -5.28 -17.07 1.39
N ARG A 114 -5.87 -18.00 0.64
CA ARG A 114 -6.23 -19.34 1.13
C ARG A 114 -4.99 -20.23 1.21
#